data_AF-A0A385L2B7-F1
#
_entry.id   AF-A0A385L2B7-F1
#
_cell.length_a   1.000
_cell.length_b   1.000
_cell.length_c   1.000
_cell.angle_alpha   90.00
_cell.angle_beta   90.00
_cell.angle_gamma   90.00
#
_symmetry.space_group_name_H-M   'P 1'
#
loop_
_entity.id
_entity.type
_entity.pdbx_description
1 polymer ?
#
loop_
_entity_poly.entity_id
_entity_poly.type
_entity_poly.pdbx_seq_one_letter_code
_entity_poly.pdbx_strand_id
1 'polypeptide(L)'
;MKDEAMLALAKEFAKNLKTEADLNNFSKALKKLTVETALNAELTEHLGYEKNSPRIGKNTRNGYTTKRLFTDDGEFELDTPRDRDGTFEPQLIKKSQTRITQMDSQILSLYAKGMTTRDIVATFKEMYDADVSPTLISKVTDAVKEQVIEWQNRPLDALYPIVYMDCIVVKVRQDSTIINKAVYLALGVNTDGQKDLLGMWMSENEGSKFWLSVLTELKNRGLKDILIACVDGLKGFPDAINTIYPDTHIQLCIIHMVRNNLKYVSWKDYKAVTADLKKIYQAVTEDAALQALDEFGQKWDEKYPQISKSWLANWSNLNTFFAYSMDIRKAIYTTNAIESLNSVIRHATKKRKIFPTDDSVKKVVYLAIMAASKKWTMPIQNWKAAMNRFSIMFEERVTKYF
;
A
#
# COMPACT_ATOMS: atom_id res chain seq x y z
N MET A 1 -31.65 -27.42 -13.85
CA MET A 1 -31.11 -28.64 -14.51
C MET A 1 -29.63 -28.90 -14.23
N LYS A 2 -28.70 -27.94 -14.40
CA LYS A 2 -27.25 -28.20 -14.13
C LYS A 2 -26.93 -28.44 -12.65
N ASP A 3 -27.58 -27.72 -11.73
CA ASP A 3 -27.27 -27.82 -10.29
C ASP A 3 -27.77 -29.13 -9.66
N GLU A 4 -28.94 -29.64 -10.06
CA GLU A 4 -29.47 -30.92 -9.55
C GLU A 4 -28.66 -32.12 -10.06
N ALA A 5 -28.21 -32.10 -11.32
CA ALA A 5 -27.35 -33.14 -11.88
C ALA A 5 -25.97 -33.14 -11.19
N MET A 6 -25.41 -31.95 -10.92
CA MET A 6 -24.17 -31.81 -10.16
C MET A 6 -24.31 -32.29 -8.70
N LEU A 7 -25.43 -31.98 -8.04
CA LEU A 7 -25.73 -32.45 -6.69
C LEU A 7 -25.95 -33.95 -6.62
N ALA A 8 -26.59 -34.55 -7.63
CA ALA A 8 -26.78 -35.99 -7.72
C ALA A 8 -25.45 -36.72 -7.91
N LEU A 9 -24.60 -36.24 -8.82
CA LEU A 9 -23.27 -36.76 -9.06
C LEU A 9 -22.40 -36.64 -7.79
N ALA A 10 -22.40 -35.48 -7.14
CA ALA A 10 -21.67 -35.24 -5.89
C ALA A 10 -22.15 -36.16 -4.76
N LYS A 11 -23.46 -36.41 -4.63
CA LYS A 11 -24.03 -37.35 -3.64
C LYS A 11 -23.63 -38.79 -3.91
N GLU A 12 -23.50 -39.19 -5.17
CA GLU A 12 -23.10 -40.55 -5.53
C GLU A 12 -21.62 -40.79 -5.22
N PHE A 13 -20.75 -39.81 -5.51
CA PHE A 13 -19.32 -39.86 -5.19
C PHE A 13 -19.03 -39.71 -3.69
N ALA A 14 -19.81 -38.91 -2.95
CA ALA A 14 -19.64 -38.73 -1.51
C ALA A 14 -19.80 -40.04 -0.70
N LYS A 15 -20.50 -41.05 -1.24
CA LYS A 15 -20.64 -42.37 -0.61
C LYS A 15 -19.30 -43.12 -0.45
N ASN A 16 -18.31 -42.77 -1.26
CA ASN A 16 -16.99 -43.43 -1.27
C ASN A 16 -15.89 -42.62 -0.57
N LEU A 17 -16.21 -41.40 -0.08
CA LEU A 17 -15.26 -40.54 0.63
C LEU A 17 -15.34 -40.84 2.13
N LYS A 18 -14.35 -41.56 2.68
CA LYS A 18 -14.33 -41.96 4.10
C LYS A 18 -13.29 -41.19 4.91
N THR A 19 -12.28 -40.63 4.24
CA THR A 19 -11.16 -39.92 4.87
C THR A 19 -10.86 -38.59 4.17
N GLU A 20 -10.12 -37.71 4.85
CA GLU A 20 -9.62 -36.46 4.28
C GLU A 20 -8.69 -36.69 3.07
N ALA A 21 -7.95 -37.81 3.07
CA ALA A 21 -7.13 -38.23 1.94
C ALA A 21 -7.98 -38.57 0.69
N ASP A 22 -9.13 -39.21 0.87
CA ASP A 22 -10.05 -39.52 -0.23
C ASP A 22 -10.64 -38.24 -0.85
N LEU A 23 -10.98 -37.26 0.00
CA LEU A 23 -11.48 -35.96 -0.44
C LEU A 23 -10.42 -35.21 -1.29
N ASN A 24 -9.17 -35.21 -0.83
CA ASN A 24 -8.07 -34.60 -1.57
C ASN A 24 -7.79 -35.30 -2.90
N ASN A 25 -7.80 -36.63 -2.93
CA ASN A 25 -7.64 -37.40 -4.17
C ASN A 25 -8.77 -37.13 -5.17
N PHE A 26 -10.00 -36.99 -4.67
CA PHE A 26 -11.15 -36.65 -5.49
C PHE A 26 -11.06 -35.23 -6.06
N SER A 27 -10.68 -34.24 -5.24
CA SER A 27 -10.42 -32.87 -5.71
C SER A 27 -9.37 -32.85 -6.83
N LYS A 28 -8.27 -33.61 -6.67
CA LYS A 28 -7.23 -33.75 -7.70
C LYS A 28 -7.77 -34.36 -8.99
N ALA A 29 -8.55 -35.43 -8.90
CA ALA A 29 -9.13 -36.08 -10.08
C ALA A 29 -10.12 -35.18 -10.83
N LEU A 30 -10.97 -34.45 -10.10
CA LEU A 30 -11.90 -33.47 -10.70
C LEU A 30 -11.15 -32.32 -11.37
N LYS A 31 -10.12 -31.78 -10.70
CA LYS A 31 -9.27 -30.73 -11.28
C LYS A 31 -8.59 -31.21 -12.55
N LYS A 32 -8.00 -32.41 -12.54
CA LYS A 32 -7.40 -33.04 -13.73
C LYS A 32 -8.41 -33.11 -14.86
N LEU A 33 -9.58 -33.73 -14.64
CA LEU A 33 -10.60 -33.91 -15.66
C LEU A 33 -11.09 -32.58 -16.25
N THR A 34 -11.36 -31.60 -15.39
CA THR A 34 -11.86 -30.27 -15.81
C THR A 34 -10.83 -29.56 -16.68
N VAL A 35 -9.57 -29.56 -16.25
CA VAL A 35 -8.47 -28.90 -16.97
C VAL A 35 -8.19 -29.58 -18.30
N GLU A 36 -8.14 -30.92 -18.35
CA GLU A 36 -7.93 -31.65 -19.60
C GLU A 36 -9.08 -31.42 -20.59
N THR A 37 -10.32 -31.40 -20.10
CA THR A 37 -11.49 -31.14 -20.93
C THR A 37 -11.42 -29.74 -21.54
N ALA A 38 -11.08 -28.73 -20.74
CA ALA A 38 -10.91 -27.36 -21.19
C ALA A 38 -9.78 -27.23 -22.23
N LEU A 39 -8.62 -27.84 -21.99
CA LEU A 39 -7.49 -27.81 -22.94
C LEU A 39 -7.83 -28.54 -24.26
N ASN A 40 -8.61 -29.62 -24.21
CA ASN A 40 -9.08 -30.29 -25.42
C ASN A 40 -10.07 -29.43 -26.20
N ALA A 41 -10.90 -28.64 -25.52
CA ALA A 41 -11.81 -27.67 -26.13
C ALA A 41 -11.03 -26.52 -26.79
N GLU A 42 -10.04 -25.93 -26.11
CA GLU A 42 -9.14 -24.93 -26.70
C GLU A 42 -8.43 -25.47 -27.96
N LEU A 43 -7.99 -26.74 -27.95
CA LEU A 43 -7.38 -27.35 -29.13
C LEU A 43 -8.40 -27.59 -30.26
N THR A 44 -9.65 -27.92 -29.93
CA THR A 44 -10.74 -28.01 -30.92
C THR A 44 -10.95 -26.67 -31.61
N GLU A 45 -11.00 -25.59 -30.84
CA GLU A 45 -11.18 -24.23 -31.35
C GLU A 45 -9.99 -23.81 -32.23
N HIS A 46 -8.75 -24.06 -31.77
CA HIS A 46 -7.53 -23.76 -32.54
C HIS A 46 -7.45 -24.50 -33.88
N LEU A 47 -7.87 -25.77 -33.91
CA LEU A 47 -7.85 -26.59 -35.13
C LEU A 47 -9.09 -26.41 -35.99
N GLY A 48 -10.20 -25.89 -35.44
CA GLY A 48 -11.48 -25.75 -36.13
C GLY A 48 -12.24 -27.05 -36.37
N TYR A 49 -11.83 -28.17 -35.74
CA TYR A 49 -12.51 -29.46 -35.86
C TYR A 49 -12.33 -30.36 -34.62
N GLU A 50 -13.35 -31.19 -34.36
CA GLU A 50 -13.37 -32.11 -33.21
C GLU A 50 -12.49 -33.36 -33.42
N LYS A 51 -12.17 -34.04 -32.31
CA LYS A 51 -11.46 -35.31 -32.35
C LYS A 51 -12.25 -36.32 -33.20
N ASN A 52 -11.59 -36.96 -34.15
CA ASN A 52 -12.16 -37.93 -35.10
C ASN A 52 -13.18 -37.36 -36.10
N SER A 53 -13.28 -36.03 -36.23
CA SER A 53 -14.07 -35.39 -37.30
C SER A 53 -13.25 -35.21 -38.59
N PRO A 54 -13.91 -35.04 -39.76
CA PRO A 54 -13.24 -34.77 -41.02
C PRO A 54 -12.32 -33.54 -40.90
N ARG A 55 -11.10 -33.67 -41.40
CA ARG A 55 -10.04 -32.66 -41.27
C ARG A 55 -10.42 -31.36 -42.00
N ILE A 56 -10.28 -30.25 -41.29
CA ILE A 56 -10.35 -28.90 -41.85
C ILE A 56 -8.95 -28.26 -41.65
N GLY A 57 -8.20 -28.03 -42.74
CA GLY A 57 -6.87 -27.37 -42.68
C GLY A 57 -5.65 -28.32 -42.69
N LYS A 58 -4.44 -27.76 -42.55
CA LYS A 58 -3.17 -28.51 -42.66
C LYS A 58 -2.66 -29.11 -41.33
N ASN A 59 -2.96 -28.48 -40.21
CA ASN A 59 -2.49 -28.93 -38.90
C ASN A 59 -3.37 -30.07 -38.35
N THR A 60 -2.82 -30.93 -37.49
CA THR A 60 -3.52 -32.09 -36.92
C THR A 60 -3.21 -32.28 -35.44
N ARG A 61 -4.14 -32.88 -34.67
CA ARG A 61 -3.84 -33.35 -33.31
C ARG A 61 -2.71 -34.39 -33.34
N ASN A 62 -1.78 -34.32 -32.38
CA ASN A 62 -0.62 -35.20 -32.30
C ASN A 62 -0.47 -35.85 -30.90
N GLY A 63 -1.58 -36.25 -30.28
CA GLY A 63 -1.58 -36.89 -28.96
C GLY A 63 -1.43 -35.89 -27.80
N TYR A 64 -0.81 -36.34 -26.72
CA TYR A 64 -0.69 -35.60 -25.46
C TYR A 64 0.76 -35.57 -24.97
N THR A 65 1.10 -34.53 -24.21
CA THR A 65 2.33 -34.43 -23.42
C THR A 65 1.94 -34.35 -21.95
N THR A 66 2.49 -35.26 -21.14
CA THR A 66 2.27 -35.24 -19.69
C THR A 66 3.14 -34.18 -19.04
N LYS A 67 2.55 -33.38 -18.15
CA LYS A 67 3.27 -32.43 -17.30
C LYS A 67 2.77 -32.52 -15.87
N ARG A 68 3.67 -32.39 -14.90
CA ARG A 68 3.30 -32.36 -13.47
C ARG A 68 2.89 -30.95 -13.07
N LEU A 69 1.70 -30.84 -12.49
CA LEU A 69 1.15 -29.59 -11.98
C LEU A 69 1.15 -29.58 -10.46
N PHE A 70 1.63 -28.49 -9.89
CA PHE A 70 1.56 -28.19 -8.47
C PHE A 70 0.37 -27.25 -8.20
N THR A 71 -0.47 -27.63 -7.26
CA THR A 71 -1.64 -26.86 -6.80
C THR A 71 -1.69 -26.82 -5.28
N ASP A 72 -2.58 -25.99 -4.73
CA ASP A 72 -2.80 -25.84 -3.29
C ASP A 72 -3.19 -27.17 -2.59
N ASP A 73 -3.85 -28.09 -3.31
CA ASP A 73 -4.25 -29.41 -2.79
C ASP A 73 -3.19 -30.51 -3.06
N GLY A 74 -1.99 -30.12 -3.52
CA GLY A 74 -0.88 -31.00 -3.87
C GLY A 74 -0.60 -31.13 -5.37
N GLU A 75 0.22 -32.11 -5.73
CA GLU A 75 0.60 -32.38 -7.13
C GLU A 75 -0.31 -33.40 -7.82
N PHE A 76 -0.50 -33.22 -9.14
CA PHE A 76 -1.09 -34.22 -10.02
C PHE A 76 -0.48 -34.15 -11.43
N GLU A 77 -0.59 -35.25 -12.17
CA GLU A 77 -0.13 -35.35 -13.55
C GLU A 77 -1.24 -34.97 -14.52
N LEU A 78 -0.93 -34.02 -15.43
CA LEU A 78 -1.85 -33.48 -16.41
C LEU A 78 -1.42 -33.87 -17.82
N ASP A 79 -2.34 -34.40 -18.61
CA ASP A 79 -2.11 -34.75 -20.01
C ASP A 79 -2.57 -33.59 -20.91
N THR A 80 -1.59 -32.82 -21.41
CA THR A 80 -1.85 -31.64 -22.25
C THR A 80 -1.92 -32.03 -23.73
N PRO A 81 -2.99 -31.67 -24.45
CA PRO A 81 -3.11 -32.01 -25.86
C PRO A 81 -2.17 -31.15 -26.71
N ARG A 82 -1.65 -31.71 -27.81
CA ARG A 82 -0.73 -31.02 -28.72
C ARG A 82 -1.15 -31.15 -30.17
N ASP A 83 -0.80 -30.15 -30.97
CA ASP A 83 -0.89 -30.16 -32.42
C ASP A 83 0.41 -30.66 -33.07
N ARG A 84 0.37 -30.97 -34.37
CA ARG A 84 1.50 -31.52 -35.12
C ARG A 84 2.51 -30.45 -35.48
N ASP A 85 2.02 -29.25 -35.79
CA ASP A 85 2.86 -28.13 -36.20
C ASP A 85 3.41 -27.32 -35.01
N GLY A 86 2.99 -27.65 -33.78
CA GLY A 86 3.46 -27.01 -32.54
C GLY A 86 2.96 -25.59 -32.31
N THR A 87 1.99 -25.14 -33.09
CA THR A 87 1.42 -23.78 -33.12
C THR A 87 0.38 -23.51 -32.04
N PHE A 88 -0.16 -24.55 -31.39
CA PHE A 88 -1.19 -24.39 -30.37
C PHE A 88 -0.59 -23.79 -29.09
N GLU A 89 -1.08 -22.64 -28.63
CA GLU A 89 -0.71 -22.05 -27.35
C GLU A 89 -1.90 -22.07 -26.37
N PRO A 90 -1.92 -22.98 -25.38
CA PRO A 90 -3.04 -23.09 -24.47
C PRO A 90 -3.14 -21.87 -23.56
N GLN A 91 -4.37 -21.39 -23.34
CA GLN A 91 -4.64 -20.19 -22.54
C GLN A 91 -4.82 -20.51 -21.06
N LEU A 92 -5.57 -21.58 -20.74
CA LEU A 92 -5.84 -21.98 -19.35
C LEU A 92 -4.56 -22.34 -18.60
N ILE A 93 -3.70 -23.17 -19.21
CA ILE A 93 -2.40 -23.55 -18.65
C ILE A 93 -1.34 -23.53 -19.75
N LYS A 94 -0.49 -22.51 -19.71
CA LYS A 94 0.54 -22.26 -20.72
C LYS A 94 1.50 -23.44 -20.89
N LYS A 95 2.17 -23.50 -22.05
CA LYS A 95 3.28 -24.43 -22.28
C LYS A 95 4.34 -24.26 -21.18
N SER A 96 4.82 -25.38 -20.65
CA SER A 96 5.81 -25.43 -19.55
C SER A 96 5.35 -24.81 -18.21
N GLN A 97 4.11 -24.33 -18.09
CA GLN A 97 3.55 -23.91 -16.81
C GLN A 97 3.25 -25.16 -15.96
N THR A 98 3.98 -25.27 -14.85
CA THR A 98 3.88 -26.37 -13.89
C THR A 98 3.01 -26.01 -12.68
N ARG A 99 2.35 -24.84 -12.65
CA ARG A 99 1.65 -24.33 -11.46
C ARG A 99 0.35 -23.60 -11.78
N ILE A 100 -0.69 -23.87 -10.97
CA ILE A 100 -1.97 -23.14 -11.01
C ILE A 100 -1.96 -22.14 -9.85
N THR A 101 -2.00 -20.85 -10.15
CA THR A 101 -1.51 -19.76 -9.28
C THR A 101 -2.57 -19.16 -8.35
N GLN A 102 -2.91 -19.88 -7.26
CA GLN A 102 -3.40 -19.25 -6.02
C GLN A 102 -2.24 -18.97 -5.03
N MET A 103 -1.20 -19.82 -5.02
CA MET A 103 -0.02 -19.67 -4.15
C MET A 103 0.71 -18.32 -4.29
N ASP A 104 0.84 -17.76 -5.49
CA ASP A 104 1.56 -16.49 -5.70
C ASP A 104 0.89 -15.34 -4.95
N SER A 105 -0.45 -15.29 -4.98
CA SER A 105 -1.21 -14.29 -4.24
C SER A 105 -1.05 -14.43 -2.73
N GLN A 106 -0.93 -15.68 -2.23
CA GLN A 106 -0.68 -15.97 -0.83
C GLN A 106 0.74 -15.58 -0.43
N ILE A 107 1.75 -15.89 -1.26
CA ILE A 107 3.15 -15.47 -1.06
C ILE A 107 3.22 -13.95 -0.96
N LEU A 108 2.59 -13.22 -1.90
CA LEU A 108 2.55 -11.76 -1.88
C LEU A 108 1.83 -11.21 -0.63
N SER A 109 0.74 -11.85 -0.20
CA SER A 109 0.01 -11.48 1.03
C SER A 109 0.85 -11.67 2.30
N LEU A 110 1.54 -12.81 2.43
CA LEU A 110 2.42 -13.07 3.57
C LEU A 110 3.64 -12.14 3.57
N TYR A 111 4.18 -11.85 2.39
CA TYR A 111 5.27 -10.88 2.21
C TYR A 111 4.82 -9.46 2.58
N ALA A 112 3.60 -9.05 2.21
CA ALA A 112 2.98 -7.77 2.58
C ALA A 112 2.80 -7.64 4.10
N LYS A 113 2.50 -8.74 4.79
CA LYS A 113 2.41 -8.81 6.26
C LYS A 113 3.80 -8.80 6.95
N GLY A 114 4.87 -8.60 6.18
CA GLY A 114 6.23 -8.45 6.70
C GLY A 114 6.97 -9.76 6.98
N MET A 115 6.39 -10.93 6.66
CA MET A 115 7.08 -12.21 6.88
C MET A 115 8.33 -12.30 6.03
N THR A 116 9.41 -12.88 6.56
CA THR A 116 10.65 -13.05 5.78
C THR A 116 10.48 -14.16 4.74
N THR A 117 11.37 -14.22 3.75
CA THR A 117 11.35 -15.32 2.76
C THR A 117 11.44 -16.68 3.43
N ARG A 118 12.24 -16.82 4.49
CA ARG A 118 12.36 -18.07 5.27
C ARG A 118 11.08 -18.41 6.02
N ASP A 119 10.44 -17.42 6.65
CA ASP A 119 9.17 -17.63 7.37
C ASP A 119 8.07 -18.09 6.40
N ILE A 120 8.05 -17.54 5.18
CA ILE A 120 7.10 -17.94 4.15
C ILE A 120 7.37 -19.38 3.71
N VAL A 121 8.64 -19.77 3.49
CA VAL A 121 8.97 -21.19 3.21
C VAL A 121 8.46 -22.11 4.32
N ALA A 122 8.73 -21.77 5.57
CA ALA A 122 8.29 -22.56 6.73
C ALA A 122 6.76 -22.66 6.78
N THR A 123 6.05 -21.55 6.55
CA THR A 123 4.58 -21.50 6.54
C THR A 123 4.00 -22.41 5.45
N PHE A 124 4.59 -22.40 4.25
CA PHE A 124 4.15 -23.26 3.15
C PHE A 124 4.45 -24.74 3.41
N LYS A 125 5.57 -25.04 4.07
CA LYS A 125 5.89 -26.41 4.48
C LYS A 125 4.93 -26.91 5.55
N GLU A 126 4.59 -26.08 6.54
CA GLU A 126 3.67 -26.47 7.62
C GLU A 126 2.22 -26.61 7.15
N MET A 127 1.73 -25.69 6.30
CA MET A 127 0.33 -25.67 5.88
C MET A 127 0.02 -26.61 4.71
N TYR A 128 0.96 -26.78 3.78
CA TYR A 128 0.72 -27.48 2.50
C TYR A 128 1.69 -28.63 2.24
N ASP A 129 2.60 -28.94 3.18
CA ASP A 129 3.75 -29.85 2.98
C ASP A 129 4.56 -29.57 1.70
N ALA A 130 4.54 -28.31 1.26
CA ALA A 130 5.11 -27.90 -0.01
C ALA A 130 6.54 -27.38 0.16
N ASP A 131 7.49 -28.02 -0.54
CA ASP A 131 8.90 -27.59 -0.54
C ASP A 131 9.10 -26.40 -1.50
N VAL A 132 8.83 -25.21 -0.97
CA VAL A 132 8.99 -23.93 -1.68
C VAL A 132 10.41 -23.40 -1.43
N SER A 133 11.18 -23.13 -2.49
CA SER A 133 12.52 -22.55 -2.32
C SER A 133 12.48 -21.04 -2.00
N PRO A 134 13.41 -20.49 -1.22
CA PRO A 134 13.53 -19.04 -1.02
C PRO A 134 13.71 -18.26 -2.34
N THR A 135 14.41 -18.86 -3.31
CA THR A 135 14.62 -18.29 -4.64
C THR A 135 13.32 -18.08 -5.39
N LEU A 136 12.39 -19.01 -5.26
CA LEU A 136 11.07 -18.91 -5.86
C LEU A 136 10.26 -17.77 -5.24
N ILE A 137 10.28 -17.63 -3.91
CA ILE A 137 9.59 -16.51 -3.25
C ILE A 137 10.18 -15.18 -3.72
N SER A 138 11.51 -15.08 -3.84
CA SER A 138 12.15 -13.89 -4.39
C SER A 138 11.65 -13.58 -5.81
N LYS A 139 11.62 -14.58 -6.71
CA LYS A 139 11.10 -14.42 -8.08
C LYS A 139 9.65 -13.92 -8.11
N VAL A 140 8.76 -14.51 -7.30
CA VAL A 140 7.35 -14.08 -7.21
C VAL A 140 7.27 -12.63 -6.71
N THR A 141 8.07 -12.27 -5.72
CA THR A 141 8.07 -10.88 -5.20
C THR A 141 8.72 -9.89 -6.15
N ASP A 142 9.66 -10.33 -6.99
CA ASP A 142 10.32 -9.48 -7.98
C ASP A 142 9.39 -9.09 -9.13
N ALA A 143 8.39 -9.92 -9.44
CA ALA A 143 7.33 -9.55 -10.38
C ALA A 143 6.53 -8.30 -9.94
N VAL A 144 6.57 -7.96 -8.65
CA VAL A 144 5.93 -6.74 -8.12
C VAL A 144 6.72 -5.48 -8.47
N LYS A 145 8.01 -5.58 -8.85
CA LYS A 145 8.82 -4.39 -9.15
C LYS A 145 8.25 -3.57 -10.29
N GLU A 146 7.80 -4.22 -11.35
CA GLU A 146 7.17 -3.55 -12.49
C GLU A 146 5.90 -2.81 -12.05
N GLN A 147 5.06 -3.44 -11.23
CA GLN A 147 3.86 -2.81 -10.67
C GLN A 147 4.19 -1.61 -9.78
N VAL A 148 5.29 -1.67 -9.01
CA VAL A 148 5.75 -0.54 -8.19
C VAL A 148 6.15 0.62 -9.09
N ILE A 149 6.90 0.36 -10.17
CA ILE A 149 7.34 1.40 -11.10
C ILE A 149 6.15 2.02 -11.83
N GLU A 150 5.22 1.19 -12.31
CA GLU A 150 4.00 1.66 -12.96
C GLU A 150 3.15 2.50 -12.00
N TRP A 151 2.93 2.01 -10.78
CA TRP A 151 2.19 2.74 -9.75
C TRP A 151 2.87 4.05 -9.34
N GLN A 152 4.20 4.09 -9.26
CA GLN A 152 4.96 5.30 -8.96
C GLN A 152 4.85 6.35 -10.07
N ASN A 153 4.68 5.94 -11.33
CA ASN A 153 4.59 6.85 -12.48
C ASN A 153 3.15 7.13 -12.94
N ARG A 154 2.15 6.59 -12.24
CA ARG A 154 0.74 6.79 -12.62
C ARG A 154 0.37 8.28 -12.61
N PRO A 155 -0.51 8.73 -13.53
CA PRO A 155 -1.03 10.08 -13.52
C PRO A 155 -1.83 10.32 -12.23
N LEU A 156 -1.78 11.56 -11.75
CA LEU A 156 -2.46 12.02 -10.55
C LEU A 156 -3.57 13.01 -10.91
N ASP A 157 -4.57 13.12 -10.04
CA ASP A 157 -5.60 14.14 -10.17
C ASP A 157 -5.01 15.55 -10.04
N ALA A 158 -5.65 16.51 -10.69
CA ALA A 158 -5.16 17.89 -10.74
C ALA A 158 -5.17 18.58 -9.37
N LEU A 159 -6.12 18.22 -8.50
CA LEU A 159 -6.35 18.87 -7.21
C LEU A 159 -6.47 17.83 -6.09
N TYR A 160 -5.65 17.99 -5.06
CA TYR A 160 -5.83 17.29 -3.78
C TYR A 160 -6.00 18.32 -2.67
N PRO A 161 -7.21 18.45 -2.06
CA PRO A 161 -7.46 19.41 -1.00
C PRO A 161 -6.49 19.33 0.17
N ILE A 162 -6.11 18.13 0.59
CA ILE A 162 -5.15 17.93 1.68
C ILE A 162 -4.09 16.93 1.24
N VAL A 163 -2.83 17.26 1.44
CA VAL A 163 -1.70 16.33 1.25
C VAL A 163 -0.89 16.27 2.54
N TYR A 164 -0.77 15.07 3.10
CA TYR A 164 0.12 14.78 4.22
C TYR A 164 1.45 14.27 3.69
N MET A 165 2.55 14.86 4.15
CA MET A 165 3.90 14.46 3.78
C MET A 165 4.70 14.12 5.01
N ASP A 166 5.22 12.90 5.06
CA ASP A 166 5.94 12.37 6.21
C ASP A 166 7.03 11.39 5.75
N CYS A 167 7.92 11.02 6.66
CA CYS A 167 8.97 10.06 6.41
C CYS A 167 9.10 9.01 7.51
N ILE A 168 9.55 7.81 7.13
CA ILE A 168 9.86 6.73 8.05
C ILE A 168 11.29 6.27 7.81
N VAL A 169 12.09 6.22 8.87
CA VAL A 169 13.45 5.71 8.80
C VAL A 169 13.45 4.18 8.82
N VAL A 170 14.16 3.58 7.86
CA VAL A 170 14.40 2.14 7.76
C VAL A 170 15.90 1.86 7.68
N LYS A 171 16.31 0.66 8.11
CA LYS A 171 17.70 0.21 8.03
C LYS A 171 17.93 -0.61 6.79
N VAL A 172 18.83 -0.17 5.92
CA VAL A 172 19.18 -0.86 4.68
C VAL A 172 20.67 -1.17 4.67
N ARG A 173 21.03 -2.35 4.15
CA ARG A 173 22.41 -2.73 3.90
C ARG A 173 22.87 -2.17 2.55
N GLN A 174 23.96 -1.41 2.56
CA GLN A 174 24.55 -0.82 1.37
C GLN A 174 26.07 -0.84 1.52
N ASP A 175 26.77 -1.32 0.49
CA ASP A 175 28.23 -1.41 0.46
C ASP A 175 28.82 -2.08 1.72
N SER A 176 28.20 -3.19 2.13
CA SER A 176 28.53 -3.95 3.35
C SER A 176 28.28 -3.23 4.69
N THR A 177 27.83 -1.99 4.68
CA THR A 177 27.45 -1.21 5.88
C THR A 177 25.94 -1.17 6.07
N ILE A 178 25.48 -0.84 7.28
CA ILE A 178 24.05 -0.64 7.58
C ILE A 178 23.82 0.85 7.71
N ILE A 179 22.99 1.40 6.82
CA ILE A 179 22.68 2.82 6.74
C ILE A 179 21.20 3.02 7.08
N ASN A 180 20.90 4.09 7.82
CA ASN A 180 19.53 4.55 8.01
C ASN A 180 19.11 5.35 6.78
N LYS A 181 18.05 4.92 6.10
CA LYS A 181 17.45 5.66 4.97
C LYS A 181 16.05 6.12 5.32
N ALA A 182 15.68 7.32 4.89
CA ALA A 182 14.34 7.85 5.03
C ALA A 182 13.47 7.39 3.84
N VAL A 183 12.31 6.82 4.15
CA VAL A 183 11.23 6.52 3.20
C VAL A 183 10.21 7.64 3.28
N TYR A 184 10.11 8.46 2.24
CA TYR A 184 9.19 9.57 2.14
C TYR A 184 7.87 9.11 1.55
N LEU A 185 6.77 9.61 2.11
CA LEU A 185 5.41 9.26 1.73
C LEU A 185 4.60 10.54 1.57
N ALA A 186 3.86 10.62 0.47
CA ALA A 186 2.89 11.69 0.22
C ALA A 186 1.48 11.09 0.13
N LEU A 187 0.67 11.27 1.17
CA LEU A 187 -0.71 10.79 1.24
C LEU A 187 -1.66 11.96 0.94
N GLY A 188 -2.32 11.92 -0.21
CA GLY A 188 -3.37 12.85 -0.58
C GLY A 188 -4.74 12.43 -0.07
N VAL A 189 -5.62 13.40 0.09
CA VAL A 189 -7.06 13.21 0.19
C VAL A 189 -7.66 13.87 -1.03
N ASN A 190 -8.38 13.10 -1.85
CA ASN A 190 -9.00 13.62 -3.06
C ASN A 190 -10.25 14.46 -2.74
N THR A 191 -10.88 15.02 -3.76
CA THR A 191 -12.11 15.82 -3.63
C THR A 191 -13.27 15.03 -3.01
N ASP A 192 -13.35 13.71 -3.23
CA ASP A 192 -14.35 12.82 -2.62
C ASP A 192 -14.06 12.47 -1.15
N GLY A 193 -12.87 12.80 -0.64
CA GLY A 193 -12.47 12.52 0.74
C GLY A 193 -11.83 11.15 0.93
N GLN A 194 -11.52 10.48 -0.17
CA GLN A 194 -10.81 9.20 -0.18
C GLN A 194 -9.31 9.46 -0.04
N LYS A 195 -8.67 8.60 0.74
CA LYS A 195 -7.22 8.61 0.91
C LYS A 195 -6.59 7.99 -0.32
N ASP A 196 -5.55 8.63 -0.84
CA ASP A 196 -4.78 8.12 -1.96
C ASP A 196 -3.29 8.38 -1.72
N LEU A 197 -2.48 7.33 -1.84
CA LEU A 197 -1.04 7.50 -1.69
C LEU A 197 -0.46 7.94 -3.04
N LEU A 198 0.02 9.17 -3.09
CA LEU A 198 0.51 9.80 -4.31
C LEU A 198 1.86 9.21 -4.75
N GLY A 199 2.71 8.86 -3.78
CA GLY A 199 4.00 8.26 -4.07
C GLY A 199 4.79 7.87 -2.83
N MET A 200 5.92 7.23 -3.09
CA MET A 200 6.91 6.82 -2.10
C MET A 200 8.31 6.98 -2.68
N TRP A 201 9.22 7.56 -1.90
CA TRP A 201 10.61 7.78 -2.30
C TRP A 201 11.58 7.37 -1.20
N MET A 202 12.84 7.15 -1.56
CA MET A 202 13.89 6.81 -0.60
C MET A 202 15.08 7.74 -0.77
N SER A 203 15.66 8.20 0.34
CA SER A 203 16.91 8.94 0.36
C SER A 203 17.74 8.54 1.58
N GLU A 204 19.06 8.68 1.47
CA GLU A 204 20.00 8.60 2.60
C GLU A 204 19.91 9.85 3.47
N ASN A 205 19.65 11.01 2.87
CA ASN A 205 19.63 12.30 3.57
C ASN A 205 18.21 12.84 3.70
N GLU A 206 17.87 13.28 4.92
CA GLU A 206 16.71 14.11 5.22
C GLU A 206 17.00 15.56 4.83
N GLY A 207 16.23 16.13 3.88
CA GLY A 207 16.48 17.51 3.45
C GLY A 207 15.43 18.11 2.51
N SER A 208 15.29 19.43 2.59
CA SER A 208 14.37 20.22 1.77
C SER A 208 14.60 20.08 0.26
N LYS A 209 15.86 19.92 -0.18
CA LYS A 209 16.21 19.71 -1.59
C LYS A 209 15.57 18.44 -2.17
N PHE A 210 15.50 17.38 -1.38
CA PHE A 210 14.88 16.13 -1.82
C PHE A 210 13.36 16.29 -1.95
N TRP A 211 12.74 16.97 -0.98
CA TRP A 211 11.32 17.31 -1.07
C TRP A 211 10.99 18.18 -2.28
N LEU A 212 11.86 19.12 -2.65
CA LEU A 212 11.68 19.91 -3.87
C LEU A 212 11.63 19.01 -5.12
N SER A 213 12.51 18.00 -5.22
CA SER A 213 12.45 17.03 -6.33
C SER A 213 11.17 16.19 -6.30
N VAL A 214 10.73 15.75 -5.12
CA VAL A 214 9.48 14.98 -4.95
C VAL A 214 8.26 15.80 -5.38
N LEU A 215 8.17 17.06 -4.94
CA LEU A 215 7.08 17.96 -5.29
C LEU A 215 7.06 18.28 -6.79
N THR A 216 8.23 18.42 -7.40
CA THR A 216 8.37 18.63 -8.85
C THR A 216 7.90 17.39 -9.63
N GLU A 217 8.26 16.19 -9.18
CA GLU A 217 7.76 14.94 -9.77
C GLU A 217 6.24 14.83 -9.68
N LEU A 218 5.66 15.11 -8.50
CA LEU A 218 4.22 15.10 -8.30
C LEU A 218 3.51 16.07 -9.27
N LYS A 219 4.09 17.26 -9.46
CA LYS A 219 3.57 18.26 -10.41
C LYS A 219 3.61 17.75 -11.85
N ASN A 220 4.72 17.11 -12.25
CA ASN A 220 4.87 16.52 -13.58
C ASN A 220 3.90 15.36 -13.82
N ARG A 221 3.51 14.63 -12.77
CA ARG A 221 2.53 13.54 -12.84
C ARG A 221 1.07 14.01 -12.90
N GLY A 222 0.82 15.32 -12.77
CA GLY A 222 -0.50 15.90 -12.94
C GLY A 222 -1.03 16.65 -11.72
N LEU A 223 -0.36 16.59 -10.55
CA LEU A 223 -0.76 17.33 -9.36
C LEU A 223 -0.53 18.83 -9.58
N LYS A 224 -1.57 19.55 -10.01
CA LYS A 224 -1.46 20.98 -10.33
C LYS A 224 -1.63 21.85 -9.10
N ASP A 225 -2.43 21.40 -8.13
CA ASP A 225 -2.77 22.23 -6.99
C ASP A 225 -2.99 21.46 -5.68
N ILE A 226 -2.60 22.08 -4.57
CA ILE A 226 -2.74 21.58 -3.20
C ILE A 226 -3.29 22.72 -2.34
N LEU A 227 -4.45 22.53 -1.70
CA LEU A 227 -5.00 23.59 -0.84
C LEU A 227 -4.25 23.64 0.49
N ILE A 228 -4.05 22.48 1.11
CA ILE A 228 -3.40 22.36 2.42
C ILE A 228 -2.32 21.27 2.39
N ALA A 229 -1.08 21.64 2.72
CA ALA A 229 0.02 20.71 2.91
C ALA A 229 0.30 20.52 4.41
N CYS A 230 0.07 19.31 4.92
CA CYS A 230 0.34 18.94 6.30
C CYS A 230 1.70 18.23 6.39
N VAL A 231 2.68 18.86 7.03
CA VAL A 231 4.07 18.39 7.01
C VAL A 231 4.71 18.34 8.39
N ASP A 232 5.78 17.58 8.52
CA ASP A 232 6.64 17.66 9.70
C ASP A 232 7.47 18.97 9.70
N GLY A 233 7.94 19.39 10.88
CA GLY A 233 8.74 20.60 11.12
C GLY A 233 10.17 20.55 10.57
N LEU A 234 10.39 19.91 9.42
CA LEU A 234 11.70 19.84 8.79
C LEU A 234 12.10 21.21 8.23
N LYS A 235 13.29 21.68 8.60
CA LYS A 235 13.79 23.00 8.17
C LYS A 235 13.85 23.11 6.64
N GLY A 236 13.31 24.19 6.10
CA GLY A 236 13.28 24.47 4.67
C GLY A 236 12.26 23.66 3.86
N PHE A 237 11.48 22.77 4.49
CA PHE A 237 10.42 22.06 3.79
C PHE A 237 9.25 22.98 3.41
N PRO A 238 8.78 23.90 4.29
CA PRO A 238 7.78 24.88 3.89
C PRO A 238 8.21 25.72 2.67
N ASP A 239 9.48 26.13 2.62
CA ASP A 239 10.02 26.91 1.49
C ASP A 239 10.00 26.11 0.17
N ALA A 240 10.28 24.81 0.23
CA ALA A 240 10.21 23.92 -0.94
C ALA A 240 8.76 23.77 -1.45
N ILE A 241 7.78 23.72 -0.54
CA ILE A 241 6.35 23.70 -0.91
C ILE A 241 5.96 25.00 -1.60
N ASN A 242 6.26 26.14 -0.98
CA ASN A 242 5.95 27.46 -1.53
C ASN A 242 6.61 27.71 -2.89
N THR A 243 7.76 27.09 -3.15
CA THR A 243 8.44 27.18 -4.46
C THR A 243 7.65 26.50 -5.58
N ILE A 244 7.01 25.36 -5.31
CA ILE A 244 6.31 24.56 -6.33
C ILE A 244 4.81 24.88 -6.39
N TYR A 245 4.21 25.12 -5.22
CA TYR A 245 2.80 25.38 -4.98
C TYR A 245 2.63 26.62 -4.07
N PRO A 246 2.82 27.85 -4.61
CA PRO A 246 2.90 29.08 -3.83
C PRO A 246 1.63 29.42 -3.05
N ASP A 247 0.46 29.04 -3.56
CA ASP A 247 -0.84 29.32 -2.94
C ASP A 247 -1.23 28.29 -1.86
N THR A 248 -0.38 27.30 -1.58
CA THR A 248 -0.69 26.23 -0.63
C THR A 248 -0.62 26.75 0.81
N HIS A 249 -1.66 26.48 1.60
CA HIS A 249 -1.61 26.72 3.03
C HIS A 249 -0.82 25.60 3.72
N ILE A 250 0.26 25.95 4.39
CA ILE A 250 1.13 24.97 5.05
C ILE A 250 0.71 24.82 6.51
N GLN A 251 0.49 23.58 6.94
CA GLN A 251 0.26 23.23 8.33
C GLN A 251 1.39 22.33 8.83
N LEU A 252 2.08 22.75 9.89
CA LEU A 252 2.97 21.88 10.62
C LEU A 252 2.18 20.90 11.48
N CYS A 253 2.62 19.65 11.50
CA CYS A 253 1.99 18.63 12.31
C CYS A 253 2.17 18.94 13.80
N ILE A 254 1.05 19.23 14.47
CA ILE A 254 1.01 19.49 15.91
C ILE A 254 1.48 18.26 16.69
N ILE A 255 1.13 17.05 16.25
CA ILE A 255 1.52 15.81 16.94
C ILE A 255 3.04 15.62 16.88
N HIS A 256 3.69 15.87 15.74
CA HIS A 256 5.14 15.82 15.63
C HIS A 256 5.81 16.91 16.48
N MET A 257 5.28 18.14 16.48
CA MET A 257 5.76 19.21 17.35
C MET A 257 5.66 18.85 18.83
N VAL A 258 4.52 18.30 19.27
CA VAL A 258 4.32 17.84 20.65
C VAL A 258 5.31 16.72 20.98
N ARG A 259 5.42 15.69 20.12
CA ARG A 259 6.35 14.57 20.35
C ARG A 259 7.81 15.02 20.42
N ASN A 260 8.24 15.94 19.55
CA ASN A 260 9.60 16.46 19.54
C ASN A 260 9.92 17.26 20.81
N ASN A 261 9.00 18.11 21.26
CA ASN A 261 9.18 18.89 22.49
C ASN A 261 9.14 18.01 23.75
N LEU A 262 8.27 17.00 23.80
CA LEU A 262 8.14 16.11 24.96
C LEU A 262 9.35 15.18 25.17
N LYS A 263 10.26 15.00 24.19
CA LYS A 263 11.50 14.22 24.35
C LYS A 263 12.40 14.73 25.47
N TYR A 264 12.32 16.02 25.78
CA TYR A 264 13.16 16.69 26.78
C TYR A 264 12.46 16.83 28.15
N VAL A 265 11.21 16.37 28.25
CA VAL A 265 10.40 16.51 29.46
C VAL A 265 10.61 15.30 30.36
N SER A 266 10.81 15.54 31.65
CA SER A 266 10.97 14.46 32.61
C SER A 266 9.68 13.65 32.76
N TRP A 267 9.79 12.36 33.10
CA TRP A 267 8.62 11.49 33.27
C TRP A 267 7.62 12.00 34.32
N LYS A 268 8.12 12.65 35.39
CA LYS A 268 7.28 13.22 36.46
C LYS A 268 6.38 14.33 35.96
N ASP A 269 6.91 15.21 35.12
CA ASP A 269 6.18 16.37 34.59
C ASP A 269 5.40 16.05 33.30
N TYR A 270 5.71 14.92 32.64
CA TYR A 270 5.18 14.54 31.33
C TYR A 270 3.67 14.69 31.21
N LYS A 271 2.89 14.18 32.19
CA LYS A 271 1.43 14.24 32.16
C LYS A 271 0.91 15.68 32.28
N ALA A 272 1.52 16.49 33.14
CA ALA A 272 1.11 17.88 33.38
C ALA A 272 1.47 18.78 32.19
N VAL A 273 2.70 18.69 31.69
CA VAL A 273 3.16 19.41 30.50
C VAL A 273 2.30 19.06 29.29
N THR A 274 2.02 17.76 29.08
CA THR A 274 1.17 17.33 27.96
C THR A 274 -0.24 17.92 28.07
N ALA A 275 -0.83 17.95 29.27
CA ALA A 275 -2.17 18.50 29.48
C ALA A 275 -2.23 20.00 29.19
N ASP A 276 -1.22 20.78 29.61
CA ASP A 276 -1.16 22.20 29.31
C ASP A 276 -0.88 22.47 27.82
N LEU A 277 -0.01 21.68 27.16
CA LEU A 277 0.18 21.75 25.70
C LEU A 277 -1.10 21.46 24.91
N LYS A 278 -2.00 20.61 25.42
CA LYS A 278 -3.29 20.35 24.75
C LYS A 278 -4.15 21.59 24.66
N LYS A 279 -4.11 22.47 25.67
CA LYS A 279 -4.94 23.68 25.72
C LYS A 279 -4.65 24.61 24.54
N ILE A 280 -3.40 24.65 24.08
CA ILE A 280 -2.97 25.48 22.94
C ILE A 280 -3.71 25.07 21.67
N TYR A 281 -3.57 23.82 21.23
CA TYR A 281 -4.15 23.38 19.95
C TYR A 281 -5.62 22.96 20.03
N GLN A 282 -6.19 22.82 21.23
CA GLN A 282 -7.62 22.62 21.43
C GLN A 282 -8.40 23.93 21.60
N ALA A 283 -7.71 25.08 21.58
CA ALA A 283 -8.34 26.38 21.63
C ALA A 283 -9.33 26.59 20.46
N VAL A 284 -10.34 27.42 20.69
CA VAL A 284 -11.36 27.73 19.67
C VAL A 284 -10.85 28.77 18.68
N THR A 285 -10.10 29.76 19.14
CA THR A 285 -9.55 30.86 18.34
C THR A 285 -8.03 30.89 18.46
N GLU A 286 -7.38 31.56 17.50
CA GLU A 286 -5.95 31.79 17.54
C GLU A 286 -5.53 32.61 18.77
N ASP A 287 -6.28 33.67 19.11
CA ASP A 287 -5.98 34.51 20.28
C ASP A 287 -6.00 33.70 21.59
N ALA A 288 -6.99 32.81 21.76
CA ALA A 288 -7.05 31.94 22.91
C ALA A 288 -5.89 30.93 22.94
N ALA A 289 -5.41 30.51 21.77
CA ALA A 289 -4.26 29.61 21.66
C ALA A 289 -2.94 30.32 22.02
N LEU A 290 -2.77 31.57 21.59
CA LEU A 290 -1.64 32.42 21.97
C LEU A 290 -1.63 32.69 23.47
N GLN A 291 -2.78 33.04 24.06
CA GLN A 291 -2.89 33.20 25.50
C GLN A 291 -2.52 31.91 26.25
N ALA A 292 -3.00 30.76 25.78
CA ALA A 292 -2.64 29.47 26.36
C ALA A 292 -1.15 29.15 26.22
N LEU A 293 -0.50 29.60 25.14
CA LEU A 293 0.95 29.46 24.92
C LEU A 293 1.74 30.36 25.87
N ASP A 294 1.28 31.57 26.13
CA ASP A 294 1.88 32.50 27.10
C ASP A 294 1.76 31.97 28.53
N GLU A 295 0.57 31.48 28.92
CA GLU A 295 0.34 30.82 30.21
C GLU A 295 1.21 29.57 30.37
N PHE A 296 1.39 28.80 29.29
CA PHE A 296 2.30 27.67 29.26
C PHE A 296 3.74 28.10 29.53
N GLY A 297 4.19 29.16 28.85
CA GLY A 297 5.54 29.71 29.00
C GLY A 297 5.81 30.17 30.43
N GLN A 298 4.88 30.93 31.03
CA GLN A 298 5.01 31.38 32.42
C GLN A 298 5.19 30.23 33.42
N LYS A 299 4.52 29.10 33.18
CA LYS A 299 4.55 27.95 34.08
C LYS A 299 5.76 27.03 33.87
N TRP A 300 6.19 26.84 32.63
CA TRP A 300 7.13 25.79 32.27
C TRP A 300 8.48 26.28 31.75
N ASP A 301 8.64 27.54 31.36
CA ASP A 301 9.89 28.02 30.74
C ASP A 301 11.08 28.05 31.70
N GLU A 302 10.86 28.11 33.01
CA GLU A 302 11.94 27.97 33.99
C GLU A 302 12.64 26.60 33.87
N LYS A 303 11.88 25.54 33.57
CA LYS A 303 12.39 24.16 33.46
C LYS A 303 12.61 23.71 32.01
N TYR A 304 11.72 24.11 31.11
CA TYR A 304 11.64 23.64 29.73
C TYR A 304 11.52 24.80 28.72
N PRO A 305 12.45 25.78 28.72
CA PRO A 305 12.36 27.01 27.93
C PRO A 305 12.38 26.78 26.41
N GLN A 306 12.80 25.60 25.96
CA GLN A 306 12.85 25.29 24.53
C GLN A 306 11.48 24.99 23.95
N ILE A 307 10.49 24.61 24.78
CA ILE A 307 9.16 24.25 24.30
C ILE A 307 8.45 25.50 23.77
N SER A 308 8.26 26.53 24.59
CA SER A 308 7.58 27.77 24.17
C SER A 308 8.28 28.41 22.96
N LYS A 309 9.61 28.52 22.99
CA LYS A 309 10.44 29.05 21.89
C LYS A 309 10.23 28.29 20.59
N SER A 310 10.18 26.96 20.66
CA SER A 310 9.94 26.10 19.49
C SER A 310 8.55 26.32 18.89
N TRP A 311 7.53 26.50 19.73
CA TRP A 311 6.16 26.79 19.27
C TRP A 311 6.06 28.19 18.66
N LEU A 312 6.61 29.21 19.31
CA LEU A 312 6.62 30.59 18.80
C LEU A 312 7.36 30.71 17.47
N ALA A 313 8.53 30.08 17.34
CA ALA A 313 9.32 30.10 16.11
C ALA A 313 8.60 29.45 14.91
N ASN A 314 7.67 28.52 15.17
CA ASN A 314 6.92 27.79 14.17
C ASN A 314 5.45 28.21 14.08
N TRP A 315 5.05 29.27 14.80
CA TRP A 315 3.64 29.62 15.01
C TRP A 315 2.90 29.89 13.70
N SER A 316 3.54 30.59 12.76
CA SER A 316 2.98 30.97 11.46
C SER A 316 2.53 29.79 10.59
N ASN A 317 3.11 28.60 10.81
CA ASN A 317 2.68 27.38 10.12
C ASN A 317 1.94 26.42 11.07
N LEU A 318 1.87 26.72 12.37
CA LEU A 318 1.10 25.94 13.35
C LEU A 318 -0.32 26.45 13.50
N ASN A 319 -0.55 27.75 13.30
CA ASN A 319 -1.85 28.40 13.45
C ASN A 319 -2.78 28.21 12.23
N THR A 320 -2.29 27.71 11.10
CA THR A 320 -3.03 27.59 9.84
C THR A 320 -4.40 26.91 10.02
N PHE A 321 -4.50 25.88 10.85
CA PHE A 321 -5.76 25.19 11.12
C PHE A 321 -6.84 26.08 11.78
N PHE A 322 -6.48 27.19 12.46
CA PHE A 322 -7.46 28.09 13.07
C PHE A 322 -8.34 28.81 12.05
N ALA A 323 -7.84 29.03 10.83
CA ALA A 323 -8.60 29.60 9.71
C ALA A 323 -9.78 28.71 9.26
N TYR A 324 -9.81 27.45 9.72
CA TYR A 324 -10.78 26.45 9.32
C TYR A 324 -11.76 26.12 10.44
N SER A 325 -12.96 25.64 10.07
CA SER A 325 -13.98 25.24 11.03
C SER A 325 -13.56 24.01 11.85
N MET A 326 -14.08 23.90 13.08
CA MET A 326 -13.74 22.81 14.00
C MET A 326 -13.91 21.41 13.41
N ASP A 327 -14.89 21.22 12.53
CA ASP A 327 -15.18 19.93 11.90
C ASP A 327 -14.00 19.41 11.04
N ILE A 328 -13.23 20.32 10.46
CA ILE A 328 -12.16 19.98 9.51
C ILE A 328 -10.77 20.19 10.09
N ARG A 329 -10.67 20.98 11.16
CA ARG A 329 -9.44 21.12 11.96
C ARG A 329 -8.86 19.75 12.29
N LYS A 330 -9.70 18.80 12.73
CA LYS A 330 -9.23 17.44 13.03
C LYS A 330 -8.56 16.77 11.84
N ALA A 331 -9.08 16.92 10.62
CA ALA A 331 -8.41 16.38 9.43
C ALA A 331 -7.06 17.08 9.19
N ILE A 332 -6.97 18.40 9.41
CA ILE A 332 -5.77 19.18 9.14
C ILE A 332 -4.67 18.93 10.18
N TYR A 333 -4.96 19.09 11.47
CA TYR A 333 -3.95 19.03 12.54
C TYR A 333 -3.73 17.63 13.12
N THR A 334 -4.67 16.68 12.97
CA THR A 334 -4.42 15.29 13.36
C THR A 334 -3.79 14.53 12.21
N THR A 335 -2.58 14.02 12.40
CA THR A 335 -1.93 13.14 11.41
C THR A 335 -2.51 11.74 11.39
N ASN A 336 -3.71 11.49 11.94
CA ASN A 336 -4.31 10.16 12.01
C ASN A 336 -4.31 9.44 10.66
N ALA A 337 -4.53 10.17 9.56
CA ALA A 337 -4.49 9.59 8.21
C ALA A 337 -3.09 9.01 7.90
N ILE A 338 -2.04 9.82 7.99
CA ILE A 338 -0.67 9.38 7.68
C ILE A 338 -0.06 8.49 8.78
N GLU A 339 -0.39 8.72 10.05
CA GLU A 339 0.01 7.87 11.18
C GLU A 339 -0.58 6.46 11.08
N SER A 340 -1.83 6.33 10.61
CA SER A 340 -2.42 5.01 10.37
C SER A 340 -1.66 4.25 9.30
N LEU A 341 -1.22 4.93 8.25
CA LEU A 341 -0.37 4.36 7.20
C LEU A 341 1.03 4.03 7.73
N ASN A 342 1.64 4.95 8.47
CA ASN A 342 2.95 4.75 9.08
C ASN A 342 2.94 3.57 10.04
N SER A 343 1.86 3.37 10.80
CA SER A 343 1.69 2.21 11.69
C SER A 343 1.68 0.90 10.90
N VAL A 344 0.96 0.85 9.78
CA VAL A 344 0.97 -0.32 8.87
C VAL A 344 2.37 -0.60 8.36
N ILE A 345 3.08 0.43 7.90
CA ILE A 345 4.43 0.30 7.36
C ILE A 345 5.40 -0.14 8.46
N ARG A 346 5.33 0.46 9.65
CA ARG A 346 6.12 0.04 10.82
C ARG A 346 5.84 -1.41 11.20
N HIS A 347 4.58 -1.86 11.14
CA HIS A 347 4.24 -3.26 11.41
C HIS A 347 4.87 -4.22 10.38
N ALA A 348 4.74 -3.90 9.09
CA ALA A 348 5.29 -4.72 8.00
C ALA A 348 6.83 -4.75 8.00
N THR A 349 7.47 -3.64 8.39
CA THR A 349 8.93 -3.51 8.43
C THR A 349 9.53 -4.04 9.74
N LYS A 350 8.81 -4.04 10.87
CA LYS A 350 9.34 -4.45 12.20
C LYS A 350 9.91 -5.87 12.22
N LYS A 351 9.30 -6.81 11.49
CA LYS A 351 9.79 -8.19 11.37
C LYS A 351 11.11 -8.27 10.60
N ARG A 352 11.38 -7.30 9.71
CA ARG A 352 12.57 -7.19 8.87
C ARG A 352 13.49 -6.10 9.41
N LYS A 353 14.23 -6.42 10.47
CA LYS A 353 15.12 -5.48 11.17
C LYS A 353 16.11 -4.76 10.25
N ILE A 354 16.59 -5.43 9.20
CA ILE A 354 17.54 -4.91 8.21
C ILE A 354 17.10 -5.38 6.83
N PHE A 355 17.01 -4.46 5.88
CA PHE A 355 16.72 -4.77 4.48
C PHE A 355 18.01 -4.98 3.68
N PRO A 356 18.04 -5.95 2.75
CA PRO A 356 19.23 -6.21 1.95
C PRO A 356 19.45 -5.17 0.84
N THR A 357 18.38 -4.55 0.33
CA THR A 357 18.40 -3.57 -0.77
C THR A 357 17.25 -2.58 -0.65
N ASP A 358 17.37 -1.41 -1.29
CA ASP A 358 16.30 -0.40 -1.39
C ASP A 358 15.06 -0.98 -2.07
N ASP A 359 15.24 -1.78 -3.13
CA ASP A 359 14.13 -2.47 -3.82
C ASP A 359 13.32 -3.36 -2.87
N SER A 360 13.98 -4.00 -1.91
CA SER A 360 13.29 -4.86 -0.94
C SER A 360 12.42 -4.04 0.02
N VAL A 361 12.85 -2.81 0.36
CA VAL A 361 12.02 -1.86 1.12
C VAL A 361 10.83 -1.47 0.27
N LYS A 362 11.05 -0.98 -0.96
CA LYS A 362 9.99 -0.53 -1.86
C LYS A 362 8.91 -1.60 -2.06
N LYS A 363 9.30 -2.85 -2.29
CA LYS A 363 8.38 -3.99 -2.43
C LYS A 363 7.51 -4.21 -1.19
N VAL A 364 8.12 -4.30 -0.01
CA VAL A 364 7.37 -4.54 1.24
C VAL A 364 6.43 -3.39 1.54
N VAL A 365 6.92 -2.15 1.43
CA VAL A 365 6.13 -0.96 1.73
C VAL A 365 4.96 -0.85 0.74
N TYR A 366 5.21 -0.96 -0.57
CA TYR A 366 4.16 -0.97 -1.59
C TYR A 366 3.10 -2.04 -1.33
N LEU A 367 3.49 -3.30 -1.11
CA LEU A 367 2.55 -4.38 -0.85
C LEU A 367 1.73 -4.15 0.44
N ALA A 368 2.35 -3.63 1.49
CA ALA A 368 1.67 -3.30 2.74
C ALA A 368 0.64 -2.17 2.55
N ILE A 369 0.99 -1.14 1.78
CA ILE A 369 0.10 -0.04 1.42
C ILE A 369 -1.07 -0.55 0.58
N MET A 370 -0.80 -1.33 -0.47
CA MET A 370 -1.86 -1.89 -1.33
C MET A 370 -2.81 -2.82 -0.56
N ALA A 371 -2.30 -3.53 0.44
CA ALA A 371 -3.15 -4.31 1.34
C ALA A 371 -4.00 -3.43 2.27
N ALA A 372 -3.46 -2.28 2.72
CA ALA A 372 -4.16 -1.33 3.57
C ALA A 372 -5.19 -0.49 2.80
N SER A 373 -4.89 -0.08 1.56
CA SER A 373 -5.76 0.74 0.73
C SER A 373 -7.07 0.04 0.37
N LYS A 374 -7.08 -1.30 0.30
CA LYS A 374 -8.31 -2.10 0.18
C LYS A 374 -9.32 -1.85 1.30
N LYS A 375 -8.88 -1.33 2.45
CA LYS A 375 -9.75 -0.98 3.59
C LYS A 375 -10.15 0.50 3.61
N TRP A 376 -9.63 1.32 2.69
CA TRP A 376 -9.96 2.74 2.58
C TRP A 376 -11.26 2.93 1.79
N THR A 377 -12.34 2.34 2.29
CA THR A 377 -13.65 2.37 1.61
C THR A 377 -14.51 3.57 2.00
N MET A 378 -14.22 4.19 3.15
CA MET A 378 -14.98 5.34 3.65
C MET A 378 -14.18 6.64 3.49
N PRO A 379 -14.84 7.73 3.07
CA PRO A 379 -14.22 9.04 3.06
C PRO A 379 -13.92 9.52 4.49
N ILE A 380 -13.07 10.54 4.60
CA ILE A 380 -12.84 11.22 5.88
C ILE A 380 -14.17 11.70 6.47
N GLN A 381 -14.32 11.56 7.78
CA GLN A 381 -15.53 11.99 8.49
C GLN A 381 -15.81 13.47 8.23
N ASN A 382 -17.07 13.82 7.98
CA ASN A 382 -17.54 15.18 7.69
C ASN A 382 -16.92 15.83 6.43
N TRP A 383 -16.36 15.04 5.51
CA TRP A 383 -15.66 15.58 4.34
C TRP A 383 -16.53 16.45 3.42
N LYS A 384 -17.81 16.13 3.21
CA LYS A 384 -18.70 16.96 2.38
C LYS A 384 -18.85 18.38 2.93
N ALA A 385 -18.98 18.52 4.25
CA ALA A 385 -19.03 19.82 4.91
C ALA A 385 -17.69 20.57 4.74
N ALA A 386 -16.58 19.83 4.80
CA ALA A 386 -15.24 20.38 4.53
C ALA A 386 -15.12 20.92 3.11
N MET A 387 -15.51 20.13 2.12
CA MET A 387 -15.43 20.51 0.71
C MET A 387 -16.29 21.71 0.38
N ASN A 388 -17.50 21.83 0.94
CA ASN A 388 -18.30 23.04 0.77
C ASN A 388 -17.56 24.27 1.30
N ARG A 389 -16.87 24.14 2.43
CA ARG A 389 -16.09 25.24 3.00
C ARG A 389 -14.84 25.54 2.18
N PHE A 390 -14.14 24.53 1.67
CA PHE A 390 -13.01 24.72 0.76
C PHE A 390 -13.44 25.39 -0.54
N SER A 391 -14.62 25.05 -1.07
CA SER A 391 -15.17 25.68 -2.27
C SER A 391 -15.47 27.17 -2.05
N ILE A 392 -15.88 27.57 -0.84
CA ILE A 392 -16.07 28.98 -0.49
C ILE A 392 -14.73 29.70 -0.28
N MET A 393 -13.77 29.06 0.41
CA MET A 393 -12.48 29.70 0.74
C MET A 393 -11.50 29.75 -0.43
N PHE A 394 -11.58 28.79 -1.35
CA PHE A 394 -10.66 28.63 -2.47
C PHE A 394 -11.42 28.57 -3.81
N GLU A 395 -12.50 29.35 -3.95
CA GLU A 395 -13.44 29.31 -5.07
C GLU A 395 -12.77 29.25 -6.45
N GLU A 396 -11.83 30.15 -6.73
CA GLU A 396 -11.10 30.21 -8.01
C GLU A 396 -10.22 28.97 -8.26
N ARG A 397 -9.72 28.34 -7.20
CA ARG A 397 -8.81 27.18 -7.29
C ARG A 397 -9.57 25.87 -7.41
N VAL A 398 -10.70 25.76 -6.73
CA VAL A 398 -11.57 24.57 -6.77
C VAL A 398 -12.28 24.51 -8.12
N THR A 399 -12.95 25.60 -8.53
CA THR A 399 -13.73 25.67 -9.78
C THR A 399 -12.88 25.48 -11.05
N LYS A 400 -11.57 25.68 -10.98
CA LYS A 400 -10.64 25.46 -12.10
C LYS A 400 -10.53 23.99 -12.54
N TYR A 401 -10.86 23.05 -11.66
CA TYR A 401 -10.65 21.61 -11.88
C TYR A 401 -11.94 20.78 -11.79
N PHE A 402 -13.08 21.43 -11.54
CA PHE A 402 -14.43 20.87 -11.70
C PHE A 402 -15.03 21.39 -13.00
#